data_AF-A0A3C0XK28-F1
#
_entry.id   AF-A0A3C0XK28-F1
#
_cell.length_a   1.000
_cell.length_b   1.000
_cell.length_c   1.000
_cell.angle_alpha   90.00
_cell.angle_beta   90.00
_cell.angle_gamma   90.00
#
_symmetry.space_group_name_H-M   'P 1'
#
loop_
_entity.id
_entity.type
_entity.pdbx_description
1 polymer ?
#
loop_
_entity_poly.entity_id
_entity_poly.type
_entity_poly.pdbx_seq_one_letter_code
_entity_poly.pdbx_strand_id
1 'polypeptide(L)'
;MPVARIALKLVPSERPAITSHPAPGIELRQIERLVTLTGQRILEIGCGAGRLTLQYAPRAGSVIGVDPQPARIASAKQAASSAGITNVQFRVGSGERKQAPDGSIDTVLFSWSL
;
A
#
# COMPACT_ATOMS: atom_id res chain seq x y z
N MET A 1 -23.70 -31.01 -41.10
CA MET A 1 -23.15 -29.84 -40.38
C MET A 1 -23.76 -29.82 -38.97
N PRO A 2 -23.07 -30.28 -37.92
CA PRO A 2 -23.63 -30.29 -36.58
C PRO A 2 -23.46 -28.91 -35.93
N VAL A 3 -24.53 -28.38 -35.34
CA VAL A 3 -24.52 -27.13 -34.59
C VAL A 3 -24.05 -27.44 -33.17
N ALA A 4 -22.92 -26.85 -32.76
CA ALA A 4 -22.38 -27.00 -31.42
C ALA A 4 -23.30 -26.35 -30.37
N ARG A 5 -23.64 -27.08 -29.31
CA ARG A 5 -24.32 -26.54 -28.12
C ARG A 5 -23.27 -26.03 -27.14
N ILE A 6 -23.24 -24.73 -26.89
CA ILE A 6 -22.44 -24.11 -25.81
C ILE A 6 -23.22 -24.29 -24.50
N ALA A 7 -22.65 -25.05 -23.57
CA ALA A 7 -23.12 -25.10 -22.19
C ALA A 7 -22.55 -23.91 -21.42
N LEU A 8 -23.37 -22.87 -21.20
CA LEU A 8 -23.02 -21.80 -20.26
C LEU A 8 -23.14 -22.35 -18.84
N LYS A 9 -22.00 -22.63 -18.19
CA LYS A 9 -21.97 -22.89 -16.76
C LYS A 9 -22.06 -21.53 -16.06
N LEU A 10 -23.22 -21.19 -15.54
CA LEU A 10 -23.39 -20.05 -14.63
C LEU A 10 -22.52 -20.33 -13.39
N VAL A 11 -21.38 -19.64 -13.31
CA VAL A 11 -20.66 -19.48 -12.05
C VAL A 11 -21.52 -18.54 -11.19
N PRO A 12 -21.82 -18.89 -9.93
CA PRO A 12 -22.60 -18.02 -9.06
C PRO A 12 -21.93 -16.65 -8.99
N SER A 13 -22.69 -15.59 -9.27
CA SER A 13 -22.21 -14.23 -9.09
C SER A 13 -22.03 -13.97 -7.61
N GLU A 14 -20.80 -14.10 -7.11
CA GLU A 14 -20.45 -13.53 -5.81
C GLU A 14 -20.68 -12.03 -5.93
N ARG A 15 -21.62 -11.49 -5.14
CA ARG A 15 -21.70 -10.04 -4.93
C ARG A 15 -20.32 -9.62 -4.43
N PRO A 16 -19.60 -8.73 -5.11
CA PRO A 16 -18.31 -8.29 -4.61
C PRO A 16 -18.53 -7.72 -3.21
N ALA A 17 -17.78 -8.25 -2.24
CA ALA A 17 -17.74 -7.67 -0.91
C ALA A 17 -17.50 -6.17 -1.07
N ILE A 18 -18.29 -5.34 -0.39
CA ILE A 18 -18.03 -3.90 -0.34
C ILE A 18 -16.68 -3.76 0.38
N THR A 19 -15.60 -3.64 -0.39
CA THR A 19 -14.27 -3.44 0.17
C THR A 19 -14.19 -1.98 0.63
N SER A 20 -13.78 -1.75 1.87
CA SER A 20 -13.59 -0.39 2.41
C SER A 20 -12.46 0.39 1.71
N HIS A 21 -11.72 -0.25 0.80
CA HIS A 21 -10.60 0.31 0.06
C HIS A 21 -10.74 0.02 -1.43
N PRO A 22 -10.20 0.89 -2.31
CA PRO A 22 -10.11 0.63 -3.75
C PRO A 22 -9.34 -0.66 -4.06
N ALA A 23 -9.61 -1.23 -5.24
CA ALA A 23 -8.84 -2.35 -5.75
C ALA A 23 -7.34 -2.02 -5.86
N PRO A 24 -6.43 -3.02 -5.69
CA PRO A 24 -4.99 -2.80 -5.82
C PRO A 24 -4.61 -2.06 -7.11
N GLY A 25 -3.63 -1.15 -6.99
CA GLY A 25 -3.11 -0.36 -8.11
C GLY A 25 -3.93 0.87 -8.50
N ILE A 26 -5.20 1.01 -8.08
CA ILE A 26 -6.01 2.21 -8.39
C ILE A 26 -5.41 3.45 -7.73
N GLU A 27 -5.13 3.38 -6.44
CA GLU A 27 -4.56 4.50 -5.68
C GLU A 27 -3.14 4.81 -6.10
N LEU A 28 -2.32 3.78 -6.33
CA LEU A 28 -0.96 3.94 -6.80
C LEU A 28 -0.91 4.76 -8.10
N ARG A 29 -1.80 4.46 -9.05
CA ARG A 29 -1.92 5.24 -10.30
C ARG A 29 -2.31 6.70 -10.06
N GLN A 30 -3.12 7.00 -9.04
CA GLN A 30 -3.45 8.39 -8.74
C GLN A 30 -2.27 9.12 -8.11
N ILE A 31 -1.56 8.48 -7.18
CA ILE A 31 -0.37 9.06 -6.55
C ILE A 31 0.68 9.37 -7.62
N GLU A 32 0.92 8.44 -8.54
CA GLU A 32 1.92 8.60 -9.61
C GLU A 32 1.57 9.66 -10.66
N ARG A 33 0.31 10.10 -10.72
CA ARG A 33 -0.09 11.28 -11.52
C ARG A 33 0.25 12.60 -10.84
N LEU A 34 0.44 12.58 -9.52
CA LEU A 34 0.66 13.78 -8.71
C LEU A 34 2.12 13.93 -8.28
N VAL A 35 2.82 12.81 -8.05
CA VAL A 35 4.19 12.81 -7.54
C VAL A 35 5.00 11.65 -8.12
N THR A 36 6.28 11.90 -8.39
CA THR A 36 7.23 10.86 -8.77
C THR A 36 7.55 10.00 -7.56
N LEU A 37 7.35 8.68 -7.59
CA LEU A 37 7.75 7.81 -6.46
C LEU A 37 9.15 7.22 -6.64
N THR A 38 9.61 7.12 -7.89
CA THR A 38 10.83 6.42 -8.25
C THR A 38 12.05 7.06 -7.58
N GLY A 39 12.79 6.27 -6.80
CA GLY A 39 14.04 6.71 -6.15
C GLY A 39 13.87 7.68 -4.98
N GLN A 40 12.64 8.09 -4.64
CA GLN A 40 12.41 9.05 -3.55
C GLN A 40 12.53 8.42 -2.15
N ARG A 41 12.92 9.24 -1.17
CA ARG A 41 12.83 8.93 0.26
C ARG A 41 11.46 9.36 0.76
N ILE A 42 10.62 8.39 1.13
CA ILE A 42 9.21 8.61 1.41
C ILE A 42 8.91 8.40 2.89
N LEU A 43 8.12 9.30 3.47
CA LEU A 43 7.47 9.09 4.77
C LEU A 43 5.97 8.87 4.55
N GLU A 44 5.43 7.73 4.97
CA GLU A 44 3.99 7.50 5.00
C GLU A 44 3.49 7.53 6.44
N ILE A 45 2.58 8.47 6.73
CA ILE A 45 1.90 8.56 8.01
C ILE A 45 0.60 7.76 7.91
N GLY A 46 0.33 6.87 8.87
CA GLY A 46 -0.85 6.02 8.85
C GLY A 46 -0.74 4.84 7.88
N CYS A 47 0.46 4.25 7.75
CA CYS A 47 0.73 3.16 6.81
C CYS A 47 -0.07 1.86 7.09
N GLY A 48 -0.66 1.74 8.29
CA GLY A 48 -1.47 0.60 8.68
C GLY A 48 -0.72 -0.73 8.58
N ALA A 49 -1.36 -1.72 7.95
CA ALA A 49 -0.77 -3.02 7.69
C ALA A 49 0.06 -3.05 6.38
N GLY A 50 0.45 -1.89 5.85
CA GLY A 50 1.31 -1.77 4.66
C GLY A 50 0.60 -1.93 3.33
N ARG A 51 -0.74 -1.93 3.27
CA ARG A 51 -1.50 -2.22 2.03
C ARG A 51 -1.05 -1.36 0.84
N LEU A 52 -0.91 -0.05 1.04
CA LEU A 52 -0.44 0.86 -0.01
C LEU A 52 1.09 0.89 -0.05
N THR A 53 1.75 0.97 1.10
CA THR A 53 3.22 0.99 1.24
C THR A 53 3.89 -0.09 0.41
N LEU A 54 3.40 -1.32 0.50
CA LEU A 54 3.99 -2.48 -0.18
C LEU A 54 3.76 -2.45 -1.70
N GLN A 55 2.75 -1.74 -2.19
CA GLN A 55 2.51 -1.60 -3.62
C GLN A 55 3.55 -0.67 -4.28
N TYR A 56 3.93 0.42 -3.61
CA TYR A 56 4.84 1.41 -4.19
C TYR A 56 6.29 1.30 -3.70
N ALA A 57 6.53 0.62 -2.58
CA ALA A 57 7.87 0.43 -2.04
C ALA A 57 8.90 -0.06 -3.08
N PRO A 58 8.60 -1.02 -3.98
CA PRO A 58 9.56 -1.45 -5.00
C PRO A 58 10.05 -0.33 -5.94
N ARG A 59 9.33 0.79 -6.04
CA ARG A 59 9.70 1.94 -6.86
C ARG A 59 10.47 2.99 -6.05
N ALA A 60 10.21 3.09 -4.75
CA ALA A 60 10.84 4.08 -3.88
C ALA A 60 12.33 3.79 -3.65
N GLY A 61 13.10 4.83 -3.35
CA GLY A 61 14.47 4.66 -2.85
C GLY A 61 14.48 4.10 -1.44
N SER A 62 13.67 4.69 -0.55
CA SER A 62 13.42 4.16 0.79
C SER A 62 12.08 4.65 1.32
N VAL A 63 11.50 3.90 2.25
CA VAL A 63 10.23 4.26 2.89
C VAL A 63 10.33 4.14 4.41
N ILE A 64 9.86 5.16 5.12
CA ILE A 64 9.51 5.07 6.54
C ILE A 64 7.98 5.04 6.62
N GLY A 65 7.41 3.94 7.11
CA GLY A 65 5.99 3.81 7.36
C GLY A 65 5.70 3.89 8.85
N VAL A 66 4.80 4.78 9.27
CA VAL A 66 4.39 4.89 10.68
C VAL A 66 2.90 4.67 10.87
N ASP A 67 2.53 4.03 11.97
CA ASP A 67 1.15 3.85 12.40
C ASP A 67 1.11 3.74 13.94
N PRO A 68 0.12 4.32 14.63
CA PRO A 68 0.07 4.29 16.09
C PRO A 68 -0.24 2.90 16.66
N GLN A 69 -0.76 1.97 15.85
CA GLN A 69 -1.20 0.65 16.31
C GLN A 69 -0.09 -0.41 16.15
N PRO A 70 0.50 -0.93 17.24
CA PRO A 70 1.60 -1.91 17.16
C PRO A 70 1.25 -3.19 16.38
N ALA A 71 0.01 -3.66 16.49
CA ALA A 71 -0.46 -4.85 15.77
C ALA A 71 -0.47 -4.66 14.24
N ARG A 72 -0.80 -3.45 13.77
CA ARG A 72 -0.77 -3.13 12.33
C ARG A 72 0.66 -3.08 11.81
N ILE A 73 1.58 -2.47 12.57
CA ILE A 73 3.01 -2.46 12.25
C ILE A 73 3.61 -3.87 12.22
N ALA A 74 3.24 -4.75 13.16
CA ALA A 74 3.68 -6.14 13.14
C ALA A 74 3.21 -6.85 11.85
N SER A 75 1.94 -6.65 11.47
CA SER A 75 1.38 -7.19 10.21
C SER A 75 2.10 -6.63 8.98
N ALA A 76 2.39 -5.33 8.95
CA ALA A 76 3.11 -4.69 7.85
C ALA A 76 4.53 -5.25 7.67
N LYS A 77 5.26 -5.45 8.78
CA LYS A 77 6.58 -6.07 8.77
C LYS A 77 6.54 -7.50 8.23
N GLN A 78 5.57 -8.30 8.67
CA GLN A 78 5.39 -9.66 8.17
C GLN A 78 5.10 -9.66 6.67
N ALA A 79 4.17 -8.81 6.21
CA ALA A 79 3.81 -8.70 4.80
C ALA A 79 4.99 -8.24 3.94
N ALA A 80 5.82 -7.30 4.42
CA ALA A 80 7.04 -6.88 3.74
C ALA A 80 8.05 -8.02 3.60
N SER A 81 8.28 -8.76 4.70
CA SER A 81 9.16 -9.93 4.69
C SER A 81 8.67 -11.01 3.72
N SER A 82 7.37 -11.33 3.72
CA SER A 82 6.78 -12.28 2.79
C SER A 82 6.86 -11.83 1.32
N ALA A 83 6.84 -10.52 1.07
CA ALA A 83 6.96 -9.94 -0.26
C ALA A 83 8.42 -9.70 -0.71
N GLY A 84 9.42 -10.01 0.14
CA GLY A 84 10.83 -9.74 -0.16
C GLY A 84 11.18 -8.25 -0.23
N ILE A 85 10.36 -7.38 0.36
CA ILE A 85 10.56 -5.93 0.35
C ILE A 85 11.47 -5.54 1.50
N THR A 86 12.64 -4.98 1.17
CA THR A 86 13.71 -4.67 2.14
C THR A 86 13.98 -3.18 2.34
N ASN A 87 13.41 -2.32 1.48
CA ASN A 87 13.64 -0.87 1.51
C ASN A 87 12.61 -0.09 2.35
N VAL A 88 11.88 -0.77 3.23
CA VAL A 88 10.85 -0.17 4.09
C VAL A 88 11.15 -0.38 5.56
N GLN A 89 11.05 0.70 6.33
CA GLN A 89 11.14 0.67 7.79
C GLN A 89 9.79 1.01 8.41
N PHE A 90 9.11 0.01 8.95
CA PHE A 90 7.85 0.18 9.69
C PHE A 90 8.11 0.43 11.18
N ARG A 91 7.50 1.50 11.73
CA ARG A 91 7.69 1.91 13.13
C ARG A 91 6.35 2.28 13.77
N VAL A 92 6.21 2.00 15.06
CA VAL A 92 5.08 2.51 15.84
C VAL A 92 5.29 4.00 16.07
N GLY A 93 4.34 4.81 15.63
CA GLY A 93 4.47 6.27 15.67
C GLY A 93 3.28 6.97 15.04
N SER A 94 3.22 8.28 15.22
CA SER A 94 2.09 9.11 14.79
C SER A 94 2.59 10.43 14.16
N GLY A 95 1.75 11.08 13.37
CA GLY A 95 2.16 12.26 12.58
C GLY A 95 2.55 13.49 13.41
N GLU A 96 2.15 13.54 14.68
CA GLU A 96 2.37 14.65 15.61
C GLU A 96 3.79 14.66 16.19
N ARG A 97 4.58 13.60 15.99
CA ARG A 97 5.97 13.51 16.42
C ARG A 97 6.91 13.48 15.23
N LYS A 98 8.15 13.96 15.44
CA LYS A 98 9.20 13.92 14.42
C LYS A 98 9.53 12.46 14.05
N GLN A 99 9.29 12.09 12.79
CA GLN A 99 9.52 10.72 12.28
C GLN A 99 10.82 10.56 11.48
N ALA A 100 11.39 11.68 11.03
CA ALA A 100 12.63 11.71 10.24
C ALA A 100 13.43 13.00 10.53
N PRO A 101 14.75 12.99 10.31
CA PRO A 101 15.57 14.22 10.33
C PRO A 101 15.08 15.27 9.32
N ASP A 102 15.37 16.54 9.58
CA ASP A 102 14.97 17.62 8.67
C ASP A 102 15.74 17.48 7.33
N GLY A 103 15.05 17.73 6.21
CA GLY A 103 15.62 17.58 4.86
C GLY A 103 15.90 16.13 4.42
N SER A 104 15.52 15.13 5.21
CA SER A 104 15.79 13.71 4.91
C SER A 104 14.72 12.99 4.09
N ILE A 105 13.58 13.65 3.83
CA ILE A 105 12.42 13.09 3.14
C ILE A 105 12.08 13.98 1.95
N ASP A 106 11.84 13.37 0.80
CA ASP A 106 11.50 14.05 -0.45
C ASP A 106 9.98 14.13 -0.64
N THR A 107 9.23 13.17 -0.09
CA THR A 107 7.76 13.13 -0.19
C THR A 107 7.13 12.53 1.05
N VAL A 108 6.03 13.16 1.49
CA VAL A 108 5.18 12.66 2.58
C VAL A 108 3.84 12.21 1.99
N LEU A 109 3.41 11.00 2.32
CA LEU A 109 2.13 10.44 1.88
C LEU A 109 1.15 10.31 3.06
N PHE A 110 -0.09 10.70 2.80
CA PHE A 110 -1.27 10.51 3.65
C PHE A 110 -2.39 9.96 2.75
N SER A 111 -2.64 8.66 2.82
CA SER A 111 -3.56 8.00 1.88
C SER A 111 -4.92 7.67 2.50
N TRP A 112 -4.95 7.28 3.78
CA TRP A 112 -6.16 6.92 4.54
C TRP A 112 -6.00 7.18 6.05
N SER A 113 -5.24 8.21 6.39
CA SER A 113 -4.84 8.52 7.76
C SER A 113 -5.89 9.45 8.37
N LEU A 114 -6.68 8.93 9.30
CA LEU A 114 -7.60 9.68 10.17
C LEU A 114 -7.37 9.27 11.60
#